data_AF-A0A932YMM3-F1
#
_entry.id   AF-A0A932YMM3-F1
#
_cell.length_a   1.000
_cell.length_b   1.000
_cell.length_c   1.000
_cell.angle_alpha   90.00
_cell.angle_beta   90.00
_cell.angle_gamma   90.00
#
_symmetry.space_group_name_H-M   'P 1'
#
loop_
_entity.id
_entity.type
_entity.pdbx_description
1 polymer ?
#
loop_
_entity_poly.entity_id
_entity_poly.type
_entity_poly.pdbx_seq_one_letter_code
_entity_poly.pdbx_strand_id
1 'polypeptide(L)'
;MQDIKATFREAFEKHSNELFRHAAMRLPDRDRALELTQECFLRAIGYAKRGEEIREVRPFLFRTLRHLIIDEYRKVKNFSLDEMTEGEDGEQYEKLLRDEHEPLEEAIDRFEGSRALETVVHLPDMYREVIAMRYVHDLSIREIAVMVGVSENVVSVRLHRGLKKLRVLLESQ
;
A
#
# COMPACT_ATOMS: atom_id res chain seq x y z
N MET A 1 6.49 24.26 26.88
CA MET A 1 7.56 23.52 26.16
C MET A 1 7.96 22.20 26.84
N GLN A 2 7.98 22.11 28.18
CA GLN A 2 8.21 20.83 28.89
C GLN A 2 7.09 19.79 28.65
N ASP A 3 5.84 20.23 28.60
CA ASP A 3 4.66 19.37 28.43
C ASP A 3 4.68 18.60 27.10
N ILE A 4 4.90 19.31 25.99
CA ILE A 4 5.05 18.74 24.64
C ILE A 4 6.14 17.65 24.60
N LYS A 5 7.29 17.86 25.26
CA LYS A 5 8.37 16.87 25.26
C LYS A 5 7.98 15.59 26.00
N ALA A 6 7.23 15.69 27.09
CA ALA A 6 6.75 14.53 27.85
C ALA A 6 5.69 13.75 27.06
N THR A 7 4.70 14.44 26.49
CA THR A 7 3.66 13.82 25.66
C THR A 7 4.24 13.10 24.44
N PHE A 8 5.22 13.71 23.74
CA PHE A 8 5.85 13.08 22.59
C PHE A 8 6.80 11.95 22.95
N ARG A 9 7.45 12.00 24.12
CA ARG A 9 8.24 10.86 24.63
C ARG A 9 7.34 9.64 24.85
N GLU A 10 6.21 9.82 25.52
CA GLU A 10 5.25 8.73 25.71
C GLU A 10 4.72 8.19 24.40
N ALA A 11 4.38 9.08 23.46
CA ALA A 11 3.92 8.67 22.13
C ALA A 11 5.00 7.87 21.37
N PHE A 12 6.26 8.27 21.50
CA PHE A 12 7.39 7.56 20.89
C PHE A 12 7.56 6.17 21.48
N GLU A 13 7.58 6.04 22.81
CA GLU A 13 7.69 4.75 23.50
C GLU A 13 6.52 3.82 23.14
N LYS A 14 5.30 4.36 23.01
CA LYS A 14 4.09 3.57 22.69
C LYS A 14 4.01 3.17 21.21
N HIS A 15 4.43 4.02 20.27
CA HIS A 15 4.10 3.85 18.85
C HIS A 15 5.28 3.67 17.89
N SER A 16 6.52 3.92 18.31
CA SER A 16 7.69 3.84 17.42
C SER A 16 7.85 2.46 16.75
N ASN A 17 7.80 1.39 17.54
CA ASN A 17 7.90 0.02 17.04
C ASN A 17 6.75 -0.35 16.09
N GLU A 18 5.54 0.13 16.40
CA GLU A 18 4.34 -0.15 15.59
C GLU A 18 4.44 0.53 14.22
N LEU A 19 4.83 1.81 14.22
CA LEU A 19 5.04 2.61 13.01
C LEU A 19 6.19 2.05 12.17
N PHE A 20 7.30 1.67 12.81
CA PHE A 20 8.43 1.07 12.11
C PHE A 20 8.03 -0.25 11.43
N ARG A 21 7.32 -1.15 12.14
CA ARG A 21 6.82 -2.38 11.51
C ARG A 21 5.87 -2.07 10.34
N HIS A 22 4.98 -1.10 10.51
CA HIS A 22 4.05 -0.70 9.47
C HIS A 22 4.77 -0.20 8.20
N ALA A 23 5.84 0.60 8.37
CA ALA A 23 6.69 1.09 7.30
C ALA A 23 7.55 -0.03 6.69
N ALA A 24 8.19 -0.86 7.51
CA ALA A 24 9.07 -1.94 7.07
C ALA A 24 8.31 -3.07 6.35
N MET A 25 7.02 -3.23 6.63
CA MET A 25 6.17 -4.11 5.83
C MET A 25 5.85 -3.50 4.46
N ARG A 26 5.89 -2.18 4.30
CA ARG A 26 5.47 -1.45 3.08
C ARG A 26 6.63 -0.91 2.26
N LEU A 27 7.86 -1.08 2.70
CA LEU A 27 9.06 -0.59 2.03
C LEU A 27 10.07 -1.72 1.91
N PRO A 28 10.77 -1.83 0.78
CA PRO A 28 11.81 -2.84 0.60
C PRO A 28 13.05 -2.54 1.46
N ASP A 29 13.33 -1.27 1.74
CA ASP A 29 14.47 -0.82 2.53
C ASP A 29 14.06 -0.55 3.99
N ARG A 30 14.65 -1.31 4.91
CA ARG A 30 14.43 -1.17 6.36
C ARG A 30 15.02 0.11 6.94
N ASP A 31 16.17 0.56 6.44
CA ASP A 31 16.77 1.80 6.91
C ASP A 31 15.89 2.97 6.49
N ARG A 32 15.35 2.92 5.26
CA ARG A 32 14.37 3.91 4.82
C ARG A 32 13.08 3.89 5.64
N ALA A 33 12.59 2.71 6.01
CA ALA A 33 11.44 2.59 6.91
C ALA A 33 11.70 3.22 8.29
N LEU A 34 12.93 3.08 8.83
CA LEU A 34 13.34 3.72 10.08
C LEU A 34 13.38 5.24 9.93
N GLU A 35 13.97 5.75 8.86
CA GLU A 35 14.02 7.19 8.57
C GLU A 35 12.63 7.82 8.45
N LEU A 36 11.70 7.19 7.72
CA LEU A 36 10.33 7.71 7.62
C LEU A 36 9.59 7.65 8.96
N THR A 37 9.88 6.65 9.80
CA THR A 37 9.34 6.58 11.16
C THR A 37 9.84 7.76 12.00
N GLN A 38 11.12 8.09 11.92
CA GLN A 38 11.69 9.26 12.61
C GLN A 38 11.09 10.57 12.08
N GLU A 39 11.02 10.73 10.76
CA GLU A 39 10.41 11.89 10.09
C GLU A 39 8.94 12.08 10.51
N CYS A 40 8.19 11.00 10.71
CA CYS A 40 6.82 11.05 11.19
C CYS A 40 6.71 11.76 12.55
N PHE A 41 7.57 11.39 13.52
CA PHE A 41 7.61 12.06 14.83
C PHE A 41 8.10 13.50 14.72
N LEU A 42 9.09 13.79 13.86
CA LEU A 42 9.58 15.15 13.64
C LEU A 42 8.47 16.07 13.11
N ARG A 43 7.67 15.59 12.14
CA ARG A 43 6.50 16.32 11.61
C ARG A 43 5.43 16.55 12.67
N ALA A 44 5.14 15.53 13.49
CA ALA A 44 4.17 15.66 14.57
C ALA A 44 4.61 16.69 15.63
N ILE A 45 5.89 16.68 16.02
CA ILE A 45 6.46 17.70 16.92
C ILE A 45 6.40 19.09 16.27
N GLY A 46 6.72 19.20 14.99
CA GLY A 46 6.63 20.45 14.23
C GLY A 46 5.20 21.01 14.18
N TYR A 47 4.21 20.14 13.98
CA TYR A 47 2.79 20.47 13.98
C TYR A 47 2.33 21.02 15.34
N ALA A 48 2.65 20.31 16.42
CA ALA A 48 2.33 20.75 17.77
C ALA A 48 3.05 22.07 18.16
N LYS A 49 4.31 22.25 17.72
CA LYS A 49 5.06 23.50 17.96
C LYS A 49 4.43 24.72 17.29
N ARG A 50 3.68 24.54 16.20
CA ARG A 50 2.93 25.63 15.55
C ARG A 50 1.61 25.97 16.26
N GLY A 51 1.29 25.28 17.35
CA GLY A 51 0.03 25.46 18.09
C GLY A 51 -1.16 24.74 17.46
N GLU A 52 -0.92 23.86 16.48
CA GLU A 52 -1.98 23.06 15.88
C GLU A 52 -2.35 21.88 16.78
N GLU A 53 -3.64 21.62 16.93
CA GLU A 53 -4.17 20.59 17.83
C GLU A 53 -4.12 19.20 17.19
N ILE A 54 -3.50 18.25 17.89
CA ILE A 54 -3.53 16.82 17.54
C ILE A 54 -4.53 16.14 18.47
N ARG A 55 -5.76 15.90 17.98
CA ARG A 55 -6.83 15.27 18.75
C ARG A 55 -6.46 13.86 19.22
N GLU A 56 -5.88 13.07 18.33
CA GLU A 56 -5.45 11.70 18.62
C GLU A 56 -4.07 11.45 18.00
N VAL A 57 -3.08 11.18 18.85
CA VAL A 57 -1.67 11.08 18.42
C VAL A 57 -1.45 9.87 17.51
N ARG A 58 -1.98 8.68 17.87
CA ARG A 58 -1.77 7.47 17.08
C ARG A 58 -2.34 7.58 15.65
N PRO A 59 -3.63 7.92 15.43
CA PRO A 59 -4.17 8.13 14.08
C PRO A 59 -3.42 9.19 13.28
N PHE A 60 -2.98 10.27 13.92
CA PHE A 60 -2.19 11.31 13.27
C PHE A 60 -0.84 10.77 12.76
N LEU A 61 -0.12 10.00 13.59
CA LEU A 61 1.16 9.41 13.21
C LEU A 61 0.99 8.39 12.07
N PHE A 62 -0.01 7.52 12.12
CA PHE A 62 -0.26 6.56 11.04
C PHE A 62 -0.63 7.25 9.72
N ARG A 63 -1.46 8.30 9.77
CA ARG A 63 -1.78 9.10 8.57
C ARG A 63 -0.54 9.78 8.00
N THR A 64 0.29 10.35 8.86
CA THR A 64 1.54 11.02 8.45
C THR A 64 2.51 10.02 7.83
N LEU A 65 2.70 8.86 8.46
CA LEU A 65 3.56 7.80 7.95
C LEU A 65 3.08 7.27 6.60
N ARG A 66 1.77 7.07 6.43
CA ARG A 66 1.16 6.66 5.16
C ARG A 66 1.49 7.64 4.04
N HIS A 67 1.35 8.95 4.28
CA HIS A 67 1.73 9.97 3.30
C HIS A 67 3.23 9.94 2.98
N LEU A 68 4.08 9.77 3.99
CA LEU A 68 5.52 9.66 3.82
C LEU A 68 5.91 8.46 2.94
N ILE A 69 5.29 7.31 3.14
CA ILE A 69 5.50 6.11 2.31
C ILE A 69 5.10 6.39 0.86
N ILE A 70 3.91 6.96 0.66
CA ILE A 70 3.42 7.31 -0.69
C ILE A 70 4.38 8.29 -1.39
N ASP A 71 4.83 9.32 -0.68
CA ASP A 71 5.78 10.31 -1.21
C ASP A 71 7.15 9.67 -1.53
N GLU A 72 7.55 8.65 -0.78
CA GLU A 72 8.77 7.90 -1.07
C GLU A 72 8.68 7.14 -2.40
N TYR A 73 7.58 6.43 -2.63
CA TYR A 73 7.34 5.74 -3.90
C TYR A 73 7.27 6.70 -5.09
N ARG A 74 6.73 7.90 -4.91
CA ARG A 74 6.71 8.93 -5.96
C ARG A 74 8.11 9.37 -6.41
N LYS A 75 9.10 9.38 -5.51
CA LYS A 75 10.48 9.80 -5.85
C LYS A 75 11.19 8.77 -6.72
N VAL A 76 10.96 7.49 -6.46
CA VAL A 76 11.54 6.38 -7.24
C VAL A 76 11.04 6.43 -8.69
N LYS A 77 9.79 6.84 -8.93
CA LYS A 77 9.19 6.89 -10.27
C LYS A 77 9.72 8.00 -11.19
N ASN A 78 10.32 9.07 -10.65
CA ASN A 78 10.96 10.09 -11.51
C ASN A 78 12.15 9.52 -12.33
N PHE A 79 12.53 8.26 -12.13
CA PHE A 79 13.59 7.55 -12.86
C PHE A 79 13.10 6.41 -13.78
N SER A 80 11.81 6.08 -13.84
CA SER A 80 11.30 4.96 -14.64
C SER A 80 10.05 5.36 -15.42
N LEU A 81 10.25 6.09 -16.51
CA LEU A 81 9.20 6.54 -17.43
C LEU A 81 9.05 5.66 -18.68
N ASP A 82 9.77 4.55 -18.77
CA ASP A 82 9.65 3.61 -19.89
C ASP A 82 9.01 2.31 -19.40
N GLU A 83 7.68 2.21 -19.55
CA GLU A 83 6.95 1.01 -20.00
C GLU A 83 5.45 1.28 -19.88
N MET A 84 4.92 2.03 -20.85
CA MET A 84 3.50 2.10 -21.13
C MET A 84 3.26 1.87 -22.62
N THR A 85 3.30 0.61 -23.04
CA THR A 85 2.60 0.18 -24.24
C THR A 85 2.17 -1.27 -24.08
N GLU A 86 0.86 -1.45 -23.97
CA GLU A 86 0.06 -2.59 -24.42
C GLU A 86 -1.35 -2.24 -23.91
N GLY A 87 -2.24 -1.72 -24.74
CA GLY A 87 -2.73 -2.31 -25.98
C GLY A 87 -4.21 -2.59 -25.72
N GLU A 88 -5.07 -2.01 -26.56
CA GLU A 88 -6.49 -2.34 -26.81
C GLU A 88 -7.28 -2.94 -25.63
N ASP A 89 -8.19 -2.16 -25.02
CA ASP A 89 -9.50 -2.63 -24.51
C ASP A 89 -10.15 -1.60 -23.57
N GLY A 90 -10.35 -0.38 -24.06
CA GLY A 90 -11.25 0.58 -23.40
C GLY A 90 -12.72 0.12 -23.40
N GLU A 91 -13.08 -0.79 -24.30
CA GLU A 91 -14.46 -1.27 -24.51
C GLU A 91 -14.86 -2.46 -23.63
N GLN A 92 -13.91 -3.16 -23.01
CA GLN A 92 -14.19 -4.35 -22.20
C GLN A 92 -14.66 -4.01 -20.76
N TYR A 93 -14.56 -2.73 -20.37
CA TYR A 93 -14.83 -2.26 -19.00
C TYR A 93 -16.32 -2.21 -18.65
N GLU A 94 -17.20 -1.93 -19.61
CA GLU A 94 -18.66 -1.85 -19.35
C GLU A 94 -19.29 -3.22 -19.09
N LYS A 95 -18.61 -4.30 -19.49
CA LYS A 95 -19.00 -5.68 -19.20
C LYS A 95 -18.42 -6.20 -17.88
N LEU A 96 -17.21 -5.77 -17.51
CA LEU A 96 -16.51 -6.17 -16.27
C LEU A 96 -17.09 -5.53 -15.00
N LEU A 97 -17.71 -4.35 -15.08
CA LEU A 97 -18.40 -3.74 -13.94
C LEU A 97 -19.78 -4.36 -13.64
N ARG A 98 -20.37 -5.09 -14.61
CA ARG A 98 -21.68 -5.74 -14.45
C ARG A 98 -21.59 -7.14 -13.83
N ASP A 99 -20.46 -7.83 -14.02
CA ASP A 99 -20.19 -9.08 -13.36
C ASP A 99 -19.31 -8.82 -12.13
N GLU A 100 -19.96 -8.88 -10.96
CA GLU A 100 -19.35 -9.51 -9.79
C GLU A 100 -18.17 -8.75 -9.13
N HIS A 101 -18.51 -7.73 -8.35
CA HIS A 101 -17.56 -7.06 -7.45
C HIS A 101 -17.19 -7.85 -6.17
N GLU A 102 -17.74 -9.06 -5.94
CA GLU A 102 -17.61 -9.78 -4.65
C GLU A 102 -17.11 -11.25 -4.69
N PRO A 103 -17.33 -12.10 -5.72
CA PRO A 103 -17.05 -13.53 -5.59
C PRO A 103 -15.60 -13.97 -5.82
N LEU A 104 -14.70 -13.10 -6.28
CA LEU A 104 -13.31 -13.47 -6.54
C LEU A 104 -12.42 -13.39 -5.28
N GLU A 105 -12.68 -12.44 -4.38
CA GLU A 105 -12.02 -12.37 -3.07
C GLU A 105 -12.45 -13.55 -2.18
N GLU A 106 -13.76 -13.86 -2.14
CA GLU A 106 -14.28 -15.04 -1.42
C GLU A 106 -13.76 -16.36 -2.00
N ALA A 107 -13.47 -16.43 -3.31
CA ALA A 107 -12.88 -17.62 -3.91
C ALA A 107 -11.42 -17.82 -3.50
N ILE A 108 -10.64 -16.75 -3.31
CA ILE A 108 -9.25 -16.84 -2.85
C ILE A 108 -9.20 -17.21 -1.37
N ASP A 109 -10.14 -16.74 -0.54
CA ASP A 109 -10.25 -17.16 0.87
C ASP A 109 -10.50 -18.67 1.01
N ARG A 110 -11.11 -19.32 0.01
CA ARG A 110 -11.27 -20.80 -0.02
C ARG A 110 -9.96 -21.54 -0.28
N PHE A 111 -8.97 -20.90 -0.92
CA PHE A 111 -7.65 -21.47 -1.16
C PHE A 111 -6.69 -20.91 -0.09
N GLU A 112 -6.55 -21.63 1.02
CA GLU A 112 -5.66 -21.37 2.16
C GLU A 112 -4.53 -20.36 1.85
N GLY A 113 -4.49 -19.22 2.54
CA GLY A 113 -3.64 -18.07 2.18
C GLY A 113 -2.14 -18.36 1.99
N SER A 114 -1.62 -19.46 2.54
CA SER A 114 -0.27 -19.96 2.25
C SER A 114 -0.09 -20.40 0.79
N ARG A 115 -1.04 -21.15 0.22
CA ARG A 115 -1.02 -21.58 -1.18
C ARG A 115 -1.13 -20.39 -2.13
N ALA A 116 -1.96 -19.41 -1.79
CA ALA A 116 -2.07 -18.18 -2.58
C ALA A 116 -0.75 -17.40 -2.62
N LEU A 117 -0.05 -17.28 -1.48
CA LEU A 117 1.26 -16.64 -1.39
C LEU A 117 2.34 -17.38 -2.19
N GLU A 118 2.35 -18.71 -2.16
CA GLU A 118 3.29 -19.50 -2.98
C GLU A 118 2.97 -19.38 -4.47
N THR A 119 1.70 -19.28 -4.84
CA THR A 119 1.28 -19.24 -6.24
C THR A 119 1.44 -17.85 -6.87
N VAL A 120 1.34 -16.78 -6.08
CA VAL A 120 1.41 -15.39 -6.57
C VAL A 120 2.74 -15.09 -7.27
N VAL A 121 3.82 -15.81 -6.94
CA VAL A 121 5.15 -15.65 -7.56
C VAL A 121 5.14 -16.02 -9.05
N HIS A 122 4.20 -16.86 -9.48
CA HIS A 122 4.06 -17.29 -10.88
C HIS A 122 3.24 -16.32 -11.73
N LEU A 123 2.66 -15.27 -11.13
CA LEU A 123 2.00 -14.22 -11.89
C LEU A 123 3.01 -13.29 -12.56
N PRO A 124 2.66 -12.73 -13.74
CA PRO A 124 3.35 -11.58 -14.29
C PRO A 124 3.52 -10.45 -13.27
N ASP A 125 4.69 -9.80 -13.31
CA ASP A 125 5.12 -8.81 -12.32
C ASP A 125 4.09 -7.70 -12.09
N MET A 126 3.50 -7.18 -13.15
CA MET A 126 2.47 -6.13 -13.09
C MET A 126 1.21 -6.52 -12.30
N TYR A 127 0.89 -7.81 -12.20
CA TYR A 127 -0.25 -8.31 -11.43
C TYR A 127 0.18 -8.68 -10.02
N ARG A 128 1.32 -9.36 -9.89
CA ARG A 128 1.92 -9.73 -8.61
C ARG A 128 2.13 -8.50 -7.73
N GLU A 129 2.64 -7.42 -8.31
CA GLU A 129 2.89 -6.15 -7.64
C GLU A 129 1.61 -5.55 -7.04
N VAL A 130 0.56 -5.36 -7.84
CA VAL A 130 -0.68 -4.74 -7.35
C VAL A 130 -1.42 -5.64 -6.35
N ILE A 131 -1.34 -6.97 -6.50
CA ILE A 131 -1.92 -7.94 -5.57
C ILE A 131 -1.19 -7.90 -4.23
N ALA A 132 0.15 -7.92 -4.24
CA ALA A 132 0.94 -7.79 -3.01
C ALA A 132 0.64 -6.47 -2.30
N MET A 133 0.59 -5.36 -3.05
CA MET A 133 0.21 -4.06 -2.48
C MET A 133 -1.20 -4.06 -1.87
N ARG A 134 -2.18 -4.69 -2.53
CA ARG A 134 -3.57 -4.71 -2.07
C ARG A 134 -3.80 -5.62 -0.86
N TYR A 135 -3.25 -6.83 -0.87
CA TYR A 135 -3.60 -7.90 0.06
C TYR A 135 -2.52 -8.19 1.11
N VAL A 136 -1.25 -7.92 0.82
CA VAL A 136 -0.16 -8.08 1.82
C VAL A 136 0.11 -6.76 2.53
N HIS A 137 0.10 -5.65 1.78
CA HIS A 137 0.38 -4.32 2.32
C HIS A 137 -0.87 -3.52 2.67
N ASP A 138 -2.06 -4.08 2.48
CA ASP A 138 -3.37 -3.44 2.78
C ASP A 138 -3.47 -2.00 2.24
N LEU A 139 -2.99 -1.80 1.01
CA LEU A 139 -3.06 -0.52 0.34
C LEU A 139 -4.35 -0.42 -0.46
N SER A 140 -4.99 0.75 -0.40
CA SER A 140 -6.15 1.05 -1.22
C SER A 140 -5.78 1.20 -2.70
N ILE A 141 -6.73 0.98 -3.60
CA ILE A 141 -6.55 1.14 -5.06
C ILE A 141 -5.96 2.51 -5.40
N ARG A 142 -6.44 3.57 -4.73
CA ARG A 142 -5.92 4.93 -4.89
C ARG A 142 -4.44 5.07 -4.52
N GLU A 143 -4.01 4.43 -3.44
CA GLU A 143 -2.61 4.46 -3.04
C GLU A 143 -1.74 3.67 -4.02
N ILE A 144 -2.20 2.48 -4.41
CA ILE A 144 -1.51 1.65 -5.40
C ILE A 144 -1.35 2.44 -6.69
N ALA A 145 -2.41 3.10 -7.17
CA ALA A 145 -2.40 3.91 -8.37
C ALA A 145 -1.33 5.01 -8.31
N VAL A 146 -1.19 5.65 -7.15
CA VAL A 146 -0.13 6.64 -6.91
C VAL A 146 1.26 5.98 -6.88
N MET A 147 1.41 4.80 -6.26
CA MET A 147 2.69 4.11 -6.12
C MET A 147 3.21 3.57 -7.45
N VAL A 148 2.37 2.87 -8.23
CA VAL A 148 2.73 2.35 -9.57
C VAL A 148 2.61 3.45 -10.64
N GLY A 149 2.01 4.58 -10.30
CA GLY A 149 1.82 5.75 -11.15
C GLY A 149 0.98 5.48 -12.40
N VAL A 150 -0.13 4.77 -12.23
CA VAL A 150 -1.16 4.56 -13.27
C VAL A 150 -2.51 5.07 -12.73
N SER A 151 -3.56 5.08 -13.56
CA SER A 151 -4.89 5.46 -13.05
C SER A 151 -5.45 4.40 -12.11
N GLU A 152 -6.34 4.79 -11.19
CA GLU A 152 -7.08 3.85 -10.33
C GLU A 152 -7.78 2.77 -11.16
N ASN A 153 -8.29 3.14 -12.35
CA ASN A 153 -8.89 2.20 -13.30
C ASN A 153 -7.90 1.13 -13.77
N VAL A 154 -6.66 1.51 -14.13
CA VAL A 154 -5.62 0.55 -14.54
C VAL A 154 -5.27 -0.39 -13.38
N VAL A 155 -5.20 0.11 -12.15
CA VAL A 155 -4.98 -0.74 -10.96
C VAL A 155 -6.13 -1.73 -10.77
N SER A 156 -7.38 -1.27 -10.83
CA SER A 156 -8.56 -2.15 -10.70
C SER A 156 -8.57 -3.25 -11.77
N VAL A 157 -8.23 -2.91 -13.03
CA VAL A 157 -8.11 -3.89 -14.10
C VAL A 157 -6.97 -4.88 -13.84
N ARG A 158 -5.80 -4.40 -13.40
CA ARG A 158 -4.65 -5.27 -13.06
C ARG A 158 -4.99 -6.21 -11.90
N LEU A 159 -5.66 -5.73 -10.85
CA LEU A 159 -6.12 -6.54 -9.72
C LEU A 159 -7.08 -7.63 -10.21
N HIS A 160 -8.14 -7.26 -10.94
CA HIS A 160 -9.13 -8.24 -11.42
C HIS A 160 -8.49 -9.31 -12.31
N ARG A 161 -7.69 -8.91 -13.32
CA ARG A 161 -7.00 -9.84 -14.22
C ARG A 161 -5.98 -10.72 -13.48
N GLY A 162 -5.27 -10.14 -12.52
CA GLY A 162 -4.31 -10.84 -11.67
C GLY A 162 -4.97 -11.91 -10.81
N LEU A 163 -6.06 -11.58 -10.12
CA LEU A 163 -6.79 -12.51 -9.27
C LEU A 163 -7.43 -13.64 -10.09
N LYS A 164 -7.94 -13.35 -11.30
CA LYS A 164 -8.45 -14.37 -12.21
C LYS A 164 -7.35 -15.35 -12.64
N LYS A 165 -6.16 -14.86 -12.95
CA LYS A 165 -4.99 -15.72 -13.26
C LYS A 165 -4.54 -16.52 -12.05
N LEU A 166 -4.52 -15.91 -10.86
CA LEU A 166 -4.16 -16.57 -9.61
C LEU A 166 -5.07 -17.76 -9.32
N ARG A 167 -6.39 -17.56 -9.50
CA ARG A 167 -7.38 -18.62 -9.35
C ARG A 167 -7.13 -19.79 -10.30
N VAL A 168 -6.89 -19.53 -11.59
CA VAL A 168 -6.60 -20.59 -12.57
C VAL A 168 -5.35 -21.39 -12.16
N LEU A 169 -4.31 -20.71 -11.67
CA LEU A 169 -3.10 -21.38 -11.19
C LEU A 169 -3.38 -22.25 -9.96
N LEU A 170 -4.16 -21.75 -9.00
CA LEU A 170 -4.56 -22.48 -7.79
C LEU A 170 -5.44 -23.71 -8.08
N GLU A 171 -6.32 -23.62 -9.09
CA GLU A 171 -7.15 -24.75 -9.54
C GLU A 171 -6.35 -25.80 -10.33
N SER A 172 -5.19 -25.41 -10.90
CA SER A 172 -4.32 -26.31 -11.68
C SER A 172 -3.26 -27.05 -10.86
N GLN A 173 -3.19 -26.79 -9.54
CA GLN A 173 -2.30 -27.46 -8.58
C GLN A 173 -3.08 -28.40 -7.67
#